data_AF-A0AAD0P7L1-F1
#
_entry.id   AF-A0AAD0P7L1-F1
#
_cell.length_a   1.000
_cell.length_b   1.000
_cell.length_c   1.000
_cell.angle_alpha   90.00
_cell.angle_beta   90.00
_cell.angle_gamma   90.00
#
_symmetry.space_group_name_H-M   'P 1'
#
loop_
_entity.id
_entity.type
_entity.pdbx_description
1 polymer ?
#
loop_
_entity_poly.entity_id
_entity_poly.type
_entity_poly.pdbx_seq_one_letter_code
_entity_poly.pdbx_strand_id
1 'polypeptide(L)'
;MLKDLLKIRQRDVVNDTLFPAERSPLCDSAKVGQSGEVWISFLIVAPKYVASVATDLANICSAISLANTAVLAPTTGALAAGGDAVLAAVAALIVIHTQAYQALRTQVVLFHDQFVQLMSGGAGQYAATKATNTLPLQTGEQEALNVIKVPTQALFRTPADR
;
A
#
# COMPACT_ATOMS: atom_id res chain seq x y z
N MET A 1 17.57 -3.96 24.33
CA MET A 1 16.50 -4.94 24.03
C MET A 1 15.33 -4.34 23.23
N LEU A 2 14.48 -3.45 23.78
CA LEU A 2 13.30 -2.96 23.02
C LEU A 2 13.67 -2.07 21.81
N LYS A 3 14.77 -1.29 21.93
CA LYS A 3 15.34 -0.53 20.81
C LYS A 3 15.95 -1.41 19.72
N ASP A 4 16.44 -2.60 20.08
CA ASP A 4 17.07 -3.52 19.14
C ASP A 4 16.02 -4.27 18.31
N LEU A 5 14.89 -4.63 18.92
CA LEU A 5 13.74 -5.23 18.22
C LEU A 5 13.09 -4.27 17.20
N LEU A 6 13.04 -2.96 17.51
CA LEU A 6 12.57 -1.95 16.55
C LEU A 6 13.56 -1.79 15.39
N LYS A 7 14.87 -1.89 15.67
CA LYS A 7 15.95 -1.83 14.68
C LYS A 7 15.96 -3.04 13.75
N ILE A 8 15.57 -4.21 14.23
CA ILE A 8 15.45 -5.44 13.41
C ILE A 8 14.24 -5.34 12.48
N ARG A 9 13.06 -4.94 12.98
CA ARG A 9 11.87 -4.72 12.15
C ARG A 9 12.08 -3.65 11.07
N GLN A 10 12.77 -2.55 11.40
CA GLN A 10 13.10 -1.49 10.44
C GLN A 10 14.15 -1.94 9.41
N ARG A 11 15.05 -2.86 9.75
CA ARG A 11 16.03 -3.41 8.80
C ARG A 11 15.40 -4.39 7.81
N ASP A 12 14.45 -5.22 8.24
CA ASP A 12 13.79 -6.18 7.35
C ASP A 12 12.86 -5.51 6.34
N VAL A 13 12.27 -4.36 6.66
CA VAL A 13 11.48 -3.55 5.72
C VAL A 13 12.36 -2.86 4.65
N VAL A 14 13.64 -2.62 4.97
CA VAL A 14 14.59 -1.87 4.13
C VAL A 14 15.60 -2.79 3.41
N ASN A 15 15.63 -4.09 3.69
CA ASN A 15 16.63 -5.01 3.14
C ASN A 15 16.41 -5.32 1.64
N ASP A 16 17.04 -4.50 0.78
CA ASP A 16 17.80 -4.74 -0.47
C ASP A 16 17.48 -5.90 -1.43
N THR A 17 16.32 -6.55 -1.32
CA THR A 17 15.82 -7.55 -2.27
C THR A 17 14.44 -7.19 -2.82
N LEU A 18 13.89 -6.05 -2.38
CA LEU A 18 12.50 -5.68 -2.72
C LEU A 18 12.34 -5.12 -4.14
N PHE A 19 13.46 -4.84 -4.80
CA PHE A 19 13.52 -4.53 -6.23
C PHE A 19 14.62 -5.39 -6.87
N PRO A 20 14.33 -6.62 -7.33
CA PRO A 20 14.90 -6.99 -8.61
C PRO A 20 14.32 -5.95 -9.57
N ALA A 21 15.10 -4.91 -9.86
CA ALA A 21 14.82 -4.07 -11.00
C ALA A 21 14.53 -5.05 -12.14
N GLU A 22 13.30 -5.06 -12.67
CA GLU A 22 13.13 -5.32 -14.09
C GLU A 22 14.12 -4.35 -14.75
N ARG A 23 15.33 -4.83 -15.04
CA ARG A 23 16.28 -4.11 -15.86
C ARG A 23 15.65 -4.08 -17.23
N SER A 24 14.75 -3.12 -17.43
CA SER A 24 14.40 -2.67 -18.75
C SER A 24 15.71 -2.26 -19.42
N PRO A 25 16.08 -2.83 -20.58
CA PRO A 25 17.31 -2.48 -21.29
C PRO A 25 17.36 -1.00 -21.72
N LEU A 26 16.30 -0.24 -21.46
CA LEU A 26 16.22 1.21 -21.63
C LEU A 26 17.07 2.01 -20.60
N CYS A 27 17.53 1.39 -19.50
CA CYS A 27 18.31 2.08 -18.46
C CYS A 27 19.81 2.28 -18.80
N ASP A 28 20.34 1.65 -19.86
CA ASP A 28 21.76 1.81 -20.24
C ASP A 28 22.04 3.03 -21.13
N SER A 29 21.00 3.78 -21.55
CA SER A 29 21.15 4.92 -22.46
C SER A 29 21.10 6.30 -21.79
N ALA A 30 20.97 6.39 -20.46
CA ALA A 30 20.95 7.67 -19.73
C ALA A 30 22.38 8.20 -19.47
N LYS A 31 23.12 8.49 -20.55
CA LYS A 31 24.33 9.30 -20.54
C LYS A 31 24.29 10.27 -21.73
N VAL A 32 23.61 11.38 -21.56
CA VAL A 32 24.03 12.66 -22.12
C VAL A 32 24.26 13.51 -20.87
N GLY A 33 25.40 14.10 -20.55
CA GLY A 33 26.59 14.47 -21.32
C GLY A 33 26.68 15.95 -21.70
N GLN A 34 26.37 16.93 -20.83
CA GLN A 34 26.59 18.39 -20.94
C GLN A 34 26.17 19.12 -22.25
N SER A 35 25.44 18.46 -23.15
CA SER A 35 24.90 19.01 -24.40
C SER A 35 23.46 18.50 -24.63
N GLY A 36 22.42 19.28 -24.32
CA GLY A 36 21.03 18.90 -24.61
C GLY A 36 20.48 17.77 -23.74
N GLU A 37 20.65 17.85 -22.42
CA GLU A 37 20.13 16.86 -21.48
C GLU A 37 18.66 17.09 -21.14
N VAL A 38 17.80 16.11 -21.46
CA VAL A 38 16.45 15.99 -20.88
C VAL A 38 16.55 15.10 -19.66
N TRP A 39 16.32 15.68 -18.49
CA TRP A 39 16.14 14.94 -17.25
C TRP A 39 14.70 14.44 -17.19
N ILE A 40 14.50 13.12 -17.20
CA ILE A 40 13.21 12.51 -16.89
C ILE A 40 13.25 12.03 -15.45
N SER A 41 12.37 12.58 -14.61
CA SER A 41 12.06 12.02 -13.31
C SER A 41 11.17 10.78 -13.50
N PHE A 42 11.57 9.63 -12.94
CA PHE A 42 10.77 8.40 -12.97
C PHE A 42 10.29 8.04 -11.56
N LEU A 43 9.00 7.72 -11.43
CA LEU A 43 8.38 7.28 -10.18
C LEU A 43 8.10 5.78 -10.26
N ILE A 44 8.72 5.01 -9.38
CA ILE A 44 8.48 3.57 -9.25
C ILE A 44 7.54 3.34 -8.07
N VAL A 45 6.29 2.98 -8.36
CA VAL A 45 5.32 2.49 -7.37
C VAL A 45 5.02 1.04 -7.69
N ALA A 46 5.15 0.16 -6.70
CA ALA A 46 4.70 -1.21 -6.79
C ALA A 46 3.30 -1.33 -6.14
N PRO A 47 2.21 -1.50 -6.93
CA PRO A 47 0.83 -1.47 -6.43
C PRO A 47 0.54 -2.44 -5.28
N LYS A 48 1.21 -3.60 -5.28
CA LYS A 48 1.08 -4.61 -4.23
C LYS A 48 1.42 -4.07 -2.83
N TYR A 49 2.38 -3.15 -2.70
CA TYR A 49 2.73 -2.58 -1.40
C TYR A 49 1.71 -1.53 -0.96
N VAL A 50 1.18 -0.76 -1.90
CA VAL A 50 0.11 0.22 -1.61
C VAL A 50 -1.16 -0.50 -1.13
N ALA A 51 -1.52 -1.63 -1.75
CA ALA A 51 -2.62 -2.48 -1.31
C ALA A 51 -2.37 -3.12 0.08
N SER A 52 -1.14 -3.55 0.36
CA SER A 52 -0.76 -4.06 1.68
C SER A 52 -0.90 -2.99 2.76
N VAL A 53 -0.40 -1.78 2.51
CA VAL A 53 -0.51 -0.64 3.44
C VAL A 53 -1.98 -0.29 3.69
N ALA A 54 -2.85 -0.42 2.68
CA ALA A 54 -4.29 -0.17 2.84
C ALA A 54 -4.93 -1.18 3.80
N THR A 55 -4.51 -2.44 3.71
CA THR A 55 -4.94 -3.50 4.62
C THR A 55 -4.45 -3.24 6.04
N ASP A 56 -3.17 -2.89 6.21
CA ASP A 56 -2.60 -2.57 7.52
C ASP A 56 -3.31 -1.39 8.18
N LEU A 57 -3.63 -0.37 7.39
CA LEU A 57 -4.34 0.81 7.86
C LEU A 57 -5.78 0.50 8.28
N ALA A 58 -6.49 -0.39 7.56
CA ALA A 58 -7.79 -0.89 7.98
C ALA A 58 -7.71 -1.66 9.31
N ASN A 59 -6.69 -2.50 9.48
CA ASN A 59 -6.46 -3.25 10.72
C ASN A 59 -6.20 -2.32 11.92
N ILE A 60 -5.44 -1.24 11.72
CA ILE A 60 -5.19 -0.23 12.76
C ILE A 60 -6.49 0.45 13.19
N CYS A 61 -7.33 0.89 12.24
CA CYS A 61 -8.61 1.53 12.57
C CYS A 61 -9.57 0.58 13.30
N SER A 62 -9.58 -0.69 12.91
CA SER A 62 -10.33 -1.74 13.61
C SER A 62 -9.87 -1.90 15.06
N ALA A 63 -8.56 -2.03 15.30
CA ALA A 63 -7.99 -2.15 16.64
C ALA A 63 -8.30 -0.92 17.52
N ILE A 64 -8.16 0.29 16.97
CA ILE A 64 -8.51 1.53 17.65
C ILE A 64 -10.01 1.58 17.97
N SER A 65 -10.86 1.10 17.06
CA SER A 65 -12.30 1.08 17.27
C SER A 65 -12.70 0.15 18.41
N LEU A 66 -12.08 -1.03 18.48
CA LEU A 66 -12.27 -1.99 19.56
C LEU A 66 -11.76 -1.45 20.91
N ALA A 67 -10.59 -0.81 20.93
CA ALA A 67 -10.08 -0.18 22.14
C ALA A 67 -11.03 0.91 22.66
N ASN A 68 -11.57 1.72 21.74
CA ASN A 68 -12.52 2.76 22.10
C ASN A 68 -13.87 2.22 22.59
N THR A 69 -14.34 1.10 22.06
CA THR A 69 -15.58 0.48 22.57
C THR A 69 -15.38 -0.13 23.95
N ALA A 70 -14.18 -0.66 24.24
CA ALA A 70 -13.85 -1.21 25.56
C ALA A 70 -13.86 -0.13 26.68
N VAL A 71 -13.52 1.12 26.35
CA VAL A 71 -13.47 2.23 27.33
C VAL A 71 -14.75 3.07 27.37
N LEU A 72 -15.72 2.83 26.49
CA LEU A 72 -17.00 3.57 26.46
C LEU A 72 -17.73 3.47 27.80
N ALA A 73 -18.02 2.26 28.28
CA ALA A 73 -18.77 2.04 29.51
C ALA A 73 -18.11 2.65 30.76
N PRO A 74 -16.81 2.47 31.03
CA PRO A 74 -16.18 3.06 32.22
C PRO A 74 -16.05 4.59 32.15
N THR A 75 -16.04 5.20 30.95
CA THR A 75 -15.94 6.67 30.81
C THR A 75 -17.30 7.37 30.83
N THR A 76 -18.38 6.71 30.39
CA THR A 76 -19.74 7.25 30.50
C THR A 76 -20.42 6.91 31.82
N GLY A 77 -20.02 5.81 32.46
CA GLY A 77 -20.51 5.37 33.77
C GLY A 77 -19.69 5.88 34.96
N ALA A 78 -18.79 6.86 34.76
CA ALA A 78 -17.98 7.43 35.82
C ALA A 78 -18.89 8.07 36.89
N LEU A 79 -19.08 7.38 38.01
CA LEU A 79 -19.79 7.88 39.19
C LEU A 79 -18.81 8.57 40.13
N ALA A 80 -19.23 9.66 40.77
CA ALA A 80 -18.43 10.33 41.78
C ALA A 80 -18.23 9.43 43.00
N ALA A 81 -17.07 8.76 43.07
CA ALA A 81 -16.69 7.93 44.21
C ALA A 81 -16.42 8.83 45.43
N GLY A 82 -17.46 9.10 46.22
CA GLY A 82 -17.33 9.82 47.49
C GLY A 82 -18.30 10.97 47.74
N GLY A 83 -19.29 11.21 46.88
CA GLY A 83 -20.35 12.21 47.13
C GLY A 83 -19.90 13.67 47.11
N ASP A 84 -18.62 13.94 46.83
CA ASP A 84 -18.08 15.29 46.73
C ASP A 84 -18.50 15.98 45.42
N ALA A 85 -18.87 17.26 45.53
CA ALA A 85 -19.36 18.05 44.41
C ALA A 85 -18.27 18.34 43.35
N VAL A 86 -16.99 18.40 43.74
CA VAL A 86 -15.88 18.60 42.80
C VAL A 86 -15.67 17.32 41.97
N LEU A 87 -15.71 16.15 42.60
CA LEU A 87 -15.59 14.89 41.87
C LEU A 87 -16.80 14.63 40.94
N ALA A 88 -18.00 15.05 41.35
CA ALA A 88 -19.19 15.02 40.49
C ALA A 88 -19.04 15.94 39.26
N ALA A 89 -18.49 17.14 39.44
CA ALA A 89 -18.21 18.06 38.33
C ALA A 89 -17.16 17.49 37.36
N VAL A 90 -16.11 16.84 37.89
CA VAL A 90 -15.08 16.17 37.06
C VAL A 90 -15.68 14.99 36.29
N ALA A 91 -16.51 14.16 36.92
CA ALA A 91 -17.20 13.05 36.26
C ALA A 91 -18.11 13.55 35.13
N ALA A 92 -18.87 14.62 35.36
CA ALA A 92 -19.70 15.25 34.33
C ALA A 92 -18.87 15.77 33.14
N LEU A 93 -17.71 16.38 33.42
CA LEU A 93 -16.80 16.84 32.36
C LEU A 93 -16.27 15.68 31.50
N ILE A 94 -15.92 14.54 32.12
CA ILE A 94 -15.45 13.34 31.41
C ILE A 94 -16.54 12.79 30.48
N VAL A 95 -17.80 12.76 30.93
CA VAL A 95 -18.94 12.33 30.10
C VAL A 95 -19.12 13.24 28.89
N ILE A 96 -19.11 14.56 29.09
CA ILE A 96 -19.22 15.55 28.01
C ILE A 96 -18.09 15.38 27.00
N HIS A 97 -16.85 15.24 27.47
CA HIS A 97 -15.69 15.08 26.59
C HIS A 97 -15.75 13.77 25.81
N THR A 98 -16.15 12.68 26.46
CA THR A 98 -16.32 11.37 25.83
C THR A 98 -17.38 11.44 24.74
N GLN A 99 -18.53 12.08 24.99
CA GLN A 99 -19.59 12.22 23.99
C GLN A 99 -19.12 13.01 22.75
N ALA A 100 -18.40 14.12 22.97
CA ALA A 100 -17.82 14.91 21.87
C ALA A 100 -16.78 14.10 21.08
N TYR A 101 -15.92 13.34 21.77
CA TYR A 101 -14.94 12.46 21.17
C TYR A 101 -15.60 11.36 20.33
N GLN A 102 -16.67 10.73 20.81
CA GLN A 102 -17.40 9.71 20.05
C GLN A 102 -18.04 10.28 18.78
N ALA A 103 -18.62 11.49 18.85
CA ALA A 103 -19.18 12.15 17.68
C ALA A 103 -18.13 12.46 16.61
N LEU A 104 -16.94 12.94 17.01
CA LEU A 104 -15.81 13.17 16.11
C LEU A 104 -15.29 11.87 15.50
N ARG A 105 -15.15 10.82 16.31
CA ARG A 105 -14.64 9.52 15.85
C ARG A 105 -15.46 8.94 14.70
N THR A 106 -16.78 9.06 14.72
CA THR A 106 -17.64 8.60 13.63
C THR A 106 -17.23 9.21 12.29
N GLN A 107 -16.87 10.50 12.28
CA GLN A 107 -16.40 11.18 11.07
C GLN A 107 -15.03 10.68 10.63
N VAL A 108 -14.12 10.44 11.59
CA VAL A 108 -12.78 9.90 11.32
C VAL A 108 -12.86 8.51 10.71
N VAL A 109 -13.73 7.63 11.23
CA VAL A 109 -13.91 6.28 10.68
C VAL A 109 -14.41 6.34 9.23
N LEU A 110 -15.39 7.19 8.94
CA LEU A 110 -15.89 7.37 7.57
C LEU A 110 -14.82 7.88 6.61
N PHE A 111 -14.05 8.88 7.03
CA PHE A 111 -12.93 9.38 6.25
C PHE A 111 -11.87 8.29 6.00
N HIS A 112 -11.54 7.54 7.04
CA HIS A 112 -10.54 6.48 6.98
C HIS A 112 -10.95 5.37 6.01
N ASP A 113 -12.22 4.95 6.04
CA ASP A 113 -12.75 3.94 5.11
C ASP A 113 -12.65 4.42 3.66
N GLN A 114 -13.02 5.67 3.39
CA GLN A 114 -12.87 6.28 2.07
C GLN A 114 -11.40 6.32 1.65
N PHE A 115 -10.50 6.74 2.55
CA PHE A 115 -9.07 6.81 2.27
C PHE A 115 -8.49 5.43 1.88
N VAL A 116 -8.81 4.38 2.65
CA VAL A 116 -8.37 3.00 2.37
C VAL A 116 -8.94 2.49 1.05
N GLN A 117 -10.21 2.79 0.74
CA GLN A 117 -10.83 2.44 -0.53
C GLN A 117 -10.15 3.14 -1.71
N LEU A 118 -9.89 4.45 -1.61
CA LEU A 118 -9.19 5.19 -2.66
C LEU A 118 -7.77 4.66 -2.87
N MET A 119 -7.05 4.35 -1.79
CA MET A 119 -5.69 3.82 -1.88
C MET A 119 -5.64 2.44 -2.55
N SER A 120 -6.58 1.55 -2.19
CA SER A 120 -6.71 0.22 -2.81
C SER A 120 -7.15 0.32 -4.27
N GLY A 121 -8.13 1.17 -4.56
CA GLY A 121 -8.62 1.43 -5.92
C GLY A 121 -7.52 2.02 -6.81
N GLY A 122 -6.78 3.02 -6.33
CA GLY A 122 -5.68 3.64 -7.05
C GLY A 122 -4.54 2.66 -7.37
N ALA A 123 -4.18 1.79 -6.42
CA ALA A 123 -3.24 0.70 -6.66
C ALA A 123 -3.73 -0.25 -7.76
N GLY A 124 -5.00 -0.66 -7.69
CA GLY A 124 -5.62 -1.51 -8.71
C GLY A 124 -5.60 -0.87 -10.11
N GLN A 125 -5.95 0.42 -10.19
CA GLN A 125 -5.91 1.17 -11.46
C GLN A 125 -4.49 1.27 -12.02
N TYR A 126 -3.50 1.58 -11.19
CA TYR A 126 -2.10 1.63 -11.64
C TYR A 126 -1.60 0.27 -12.15
N ALA A 127 -1.96 -0.82 -11.47
CA ALA A 127 -1.63 -2.17 -11.91
C ALA A 127 -2.29 -2.51 -13.25
N ALA A 128 -3.57 -2.15 -13.42
CA ALA A 128 -4.32 -2.35 -14.66
C ALA A 128 -3.71 -1.53 -15.82
N THR A 129 -3.37 -0.26 -15.59
CA THR A 129 -2.70 0.58 -16.60
C THR A 129 -1.34 0.01 -17.00
N LYS A 130 -0.53 -0.47 -16.03
CA LYS A 130 0.73 -1.15 -16.36
C LYS A 130 0.46 -2.34 -17.28
N ALA A 131 -0.48 -3.22 -16.92
CA ALA A 131 -0.83 -4.38 -17.72
C ALA A 131 -1.28 -4.00 -19.15
N THR A 132 -2.21 -3.06 -19.30
CA THR A 132 -2.68 -2.58 -20.61
C THR A 132 -1.54 -2.03 -21.48
N ASN A 133 -0.55 -1.38 -20.88
CA ASN A 133 0.59 -0.83 -21.62
C ASN A 133 1.66 -1.88 -21.96
N THR A 134 1.86 -2.91 -21.13
CA THR A 134 2.84 -4.00 -21.39
C THR A 134 2.30 -5.12 -22.27
N LEU A 135 1.01 -5.46 -22.19
CA LEU A 135 0.42 -6.59 -22.93
C LEU A 135 0.62 -6.51 -24.45
N PRO A 136 0.43 -5.35 -25.12
CA PRO A 136 0.66 -5.23 -26.56
C PRO A 136 2.12 -5.47 -26.95
N LEU A 137 3.08 -5.02 -26.14
CA LEU A 137 4.50 -5.22 -26.40
C LEU A 137 4.88 -6.70 -26.30
N GLN A 138 4.44 -7.38 -25.24
CA GLN A 138 4.68 -8.82 -25.08
C GLN A 138 4.04 -9.67 -26.19
N THR A 139 2.83 -9.29 -26.61
CA THR A 139 2.12 -9.98 -27.69
C THR A 139 2.85 -9.78 -29.02
N GLY A 140 3.26 -8.54 -29.34
CA GLY A 140 4.02 -8.23 -30.55
C GLY A 140 5.38 -8.93 -30.60
N GLU A 141 6.10 -9.02 -29.47
CA GLU A 141 7.34 -9.80 -29.37
C GLU A 141 7.11 -11.28 -29.65
N GLN A 142 6.04 -11.86 -29.09
CA GLN A 142 5.72 -13.27 -29.30
C GLN A 142 5.32 -13.56 -30.75
N GLU A 143 4.58 -12.65 -31.39
CA GLU A 143 4.24 -12.71 -32.82
C GLU A 143 5.48 -12.63 -33.70
N ALA A 144 6.38 -11.67 -33.44
CA ALA A 144 7.65 -11.53 -34.16
C ALA A 144 8.53 -12.76 -34.01
N LEU A 145 8.65 -13.31 -32.80
CA LEU A 145 9.35 -14.56 -32.54
C LEU A 145 8.70 -15.72 -33.29
N ASN A 146 7.38 -15.77 -33.39
CA ASN A 146 6.68 -16.84 -34.10
C ASN A 146 6.92 -16.77 -35.62
N VAL A 147 6.94 -15.57 -36.21
CA VAL A 147 7.28 -15.35 -37.62
C VAL A 147 8.68 -15.82 -37.97
N ILE A 148 9.63 -15.72 -37.05
CA ILE A 148 11.01 -16.22 -37.23
C ILE A 148 11.06 -17.73 -36.97
N LYS A 149 10.44 -18.19 -35.88
CA LYS A 149 10.54 -19.57 -35.41
C LYS A 149 9.88 -20.57 -36.36
N VAL A 150 8.77 -20.22 -37.01
CA VAL A 150 8.07 -21.08 -37.98
C VAL A 150 8.96 -21.46 -39.17
N PRO A 151 9.53 -20.52 -39.95
CA PRO A 151 10.42 -20.85 -41.05
C PRO A 151 11.74 -21.47 -40.58
N THR A 152 12.28 -21.08 -39.43
CA THR A 152 13.46 -21.75 -38.85
C THR A 152 13.17 -23.21 -38.51
N GLN A 153 12.01 -23.54 -37.91
CA GLN A 153 11.60 -24.92 -37.67
C GLN A 153 11.32 -25.68 -38.96
N ALA A 154 10.81 -25.02 -40.00
CA ALA A 154 10.64 -25.63 -41.32
C ALA A 154 12.00 -25.96 -41.98
N LEU A 155 13.00 -25.10 -41.81
CA LEU A 155 14.37 -25.28 -42.31
C LEU A 155 15.17 -26.33 -41.52
N PHE A 156 14.96 -26.42 -40.20
CA PHE A 156 15.67 -27.35 -39.31
C PHE A 156 14.86 -28.61 -38.94
N ARG A 157 13.73 -28.89 -39.62
CA ARG A 157 13.14 -30.24 -39.61
C ARG A 157 14.12 -31.19 -40.29
N THR A 158 14.94 -31.89 -39.51
CA THR A 158 15.69 -33.05 -39.98
C THR A 158 14.72 -34.21 -40.25
N PRO A 159 14.91 -34.98 -41.35
CA PRO A 159 13.98 -35.99 -41.83
C PRO A 159 14.02 -37.28 -40.98
N ALA A 160 13.49 -37.23 -39.76
CA ALA A 160 13.41 -38.40 -38.89
C ALA A 160 12.01 -38.67 -38.31
N ASP A 161 10.96 -38.02 -38.83
CA ASP A 161 9.56 -38.27 -38.39
C ASP A 161 8.64 -38.61 -39.58
N ARG A 162 9.05 -39.61 -40.37
CA ARG A 162 8.20 -40.33 -41.33
C ARG A 162 8.36 -41.82 -41.15
#